data_AF-A0PLW4-F1
#
_entry.id   AF-A0PLW4-F1
#
_cell.length_a   1.000
_cell.length_b   1.000
_cell.length_c   1.000
_cell.angle_alpha   90.00
_cell.angle_beta   90.00
_cell.angle_gamma   90.00
#
_symmetry.space_group_name_H-M   'P 1'
#
loop_
_entity.id
_entity.type
_entity.pdbx_description
1 polymer ?
#
loop_
_entity_poly.entity_id
_entity_poly.type
_entity_poly.pdbx_seq_one_letter_code
_entity_poly.pdbx_strand_id
1 'polypeptide(L)'
;MPGGRQPAVGVHGERGATRKQFPDSPEALNPVGAVQWLRKNARVEGETAEQGPEVSITVLYGSGAKVAATMNADVVDFRPIDKGDVALLRVDRRNMPSSELTTDADVSIGTRILAVGYPKSTQDITDPSLDPTYKSGTVSKKSLRQTIPEYEIDAPISDGMSGGPTIELNGKVIGLNSFRPASESQPFNFVAPVAGLAALLAAKGVVPAERGIRPGRRGLTHCATRLDKNV
;
A
#
# COMPACT_ATOMS: atom_id res chain seq x y z
N MET A 1 -16.49 -20.65 41.71
CA MET A 1 -15.77 -21.51 40.76
C MET A 1 -14.71 -20.65 40.08
N PRO A 2 -13.41 -20.93 40.23
CA PRO A 2 -12.36 -20.02 39.75
C PRO A 2 -12.23 -20.14 38.23
N GLY A 3 -12.31 -19.01 37.53
CA GLY A 3 -12.07 -18.91 36.09
C GLY A 3 -10.59 -19.05 35.80
N GLY A 4 -10.22 -20.15 35.13
CA GLY A 4 -8.84 -20.43 34.74
C GLY A 4 -8.36 -19.46 33.66
N ARG A 5 -7.21 -18.82 33.90
CA ARG A 5 -6.45 -18.05 32.91
C ARG A 5 -5.94 -19.00 31.83
N GLN A 6 -6.21 -18.71 30.56
CA GLN A 6 -5.57 -19.37 29.42
C GLN A 6 -4.19 -18.74 29.17
N PRO A 7 -3.14 -19.53 28.88
CA PRO A 7 -1.81 -19.00 28.62
C PRO A 7 -1.69 -18.40 27.21
N ALA A 8 -1.02 -17.25 27.12
CA ALA A 8 -0.63 -16.59 25.88
C ALA A 8 0.34 -17.46 25.07
N VAL A 9 0.24 -17.43 23.74
CA VAL A 9 1.08 -18.26 22.84
C VAL A 9 1.87 -17.36 21.90
N GLY A 10 3.17 -17.22 22.18
CA GLY A 10 4.16 -16.78 21.18
C GLY A 10 4.40 -17.89 20.17
N VAL A 11 4.37 -17.56 18.88
CA VAL A 11 4.62 -18.53 17.81
C VAL A 11 6.13 -18.77 17.70
N HIS A 12 6.67 -19.63 18.56
CA HIS A 12 7.97 -20.27 18.34
C HIS A 12 7.73 -21.69 17.82
N GLY A 13 8.20 -21.93 16.59
CA GLY A 13 7.99 -23.18 15.88
C GLY A 13 8.85 -24.31 16.41
N GLU A 14 8.21 -25.34 16.96
CA GLU A 14 8.74 -26.70 17.01
C GLU A 14 7.67 -27.68 16.52
N ARG A 15 8.06 -28.61 15.63
CA ARG A 15 7.21 -29.56 14.88
C ARG A 15 6.41 -30.58 15.73
N GLY A 16 6.30 -30.37 17.04
CA GLY A 16 5.52 -31.20 17.96
C GLY A 16 4.67 -30.45 18.99
N ALA A 17 4.76 -29.11 19.06
CA ALA A 17 4.08 -28.33 20.09
C ALA A 17 2.56 -28.20 19.85
N THR A 18 2.14 -28.18 18.58
CA THR A 18 0.76 -27.88 18.18
C THR A 18 -0.27 -28.93 18.65
N ARG A 19 0.12 -30.21 18.74
CA ARG A 19 -0.78 -31.31 19.16
C ARG A 19 -1.13 -31.28 20.65
N LYS A 20 -0.23 -30.78 21.50
CA LYS A 20 -0.49 -30.65 22.95
C LYS A 20 -1.37 -29.45 23.27
N GLN A 21 -1.31 -28.42 22.43
CA GLN A 21 -1.96 -27.13 22.69
C GLN A 21 -3.38 -27.05 22.12
N PHE A 22 -3.69 -27.84 21.08
CA PHE A 22 -5.01 -27.85 20.42
C PHE A 22 -5.46 -29.29 20.07
N PRO A 23 -5.91 -30.07 21.07
CA PRO A 23 -6.28 -31.49 20.90
C PRO A 23 -7.48 -31.71 19.97
N ASP A 24 -8.36 -30.70 19.84
CA ASP A 24 -9.57 -30.75 19.00
C ASP A 24 -9.36 -30.16 17.59
N SER A 25 -8.12 -29.78 17.24
CA SER A 25 -7.83 -29.26 15.89
C SER A 25 -7.87 -30.40 14.86
N PRO A 26 -8.60 -30.26 13.73
CA PRO A 26 -8.68 -31.30 12.70
C PRO A 26 -7.36 -31.57 11.95
N GLU A 27 -6.27 -30.86 12.28
CA GLU A 27 -5.19 -30.52 11.34
C GLU A 27 -3.77 -30.70 11.89
N ALA A 28 -3.54 -31.63 12.83
CA ALA A 28 -2.18 -32.01 13.22
C ALA A 28 -1.31 -32.59 12.07
N LEU A 29 -1.88 -32.77 10.87
CA LEU A 29 -1.22 -33.33 9.68
C LEU A 29 -1.32 -32.45 8.42
N ASN A 30 -2.06 -31.33 8.43
CA ASN A 30 -2.23 -30.46 7.25
C ASN A 30 -1.86 -29.00 7.57
N PRO A 31 -0.68 -28.52 7.14
CA PRO A 31 -0.22 -27.15 7.40
C PRO A 31 -1.15 -26.06 6.85
N VAL A 32 -1.78 -26.31 5.70
CA VAL A 32 -2.66 -25.32 5.04
C VAL A 32 -4.00 -25.21 5.78
N GLY A 33 -4.55 -26.35 6.19
CA GLY A 33 -5.76 -26.39 7.00
C GLY A 33 -5.57 -25.65 8.31
N ALA A 34 -4.50 -25.98 9.05
CA ALA A 34 -4.20 -25.37 10.34
C ALA A 34 -4.11 -23.84 10.28
N VAL A 35 -3.48 -23.30 9.23
CA VAL A 35 -3.40 -21.85 9.01
C VAL A 35 -4.78 -21.23 8.77
N GLN A 36 -5.67 -21.89 8.02
CA GLN A 36 -7.03 -21.38 7.77
C GLN A 36 -7.90 -21.42 9.03
N TRP A 37 -7.80 -22.50 9.82
CA TRP A 37 -8.49 -22.61 11.10
C TRP A 37 -8.01 -21.54 12.08
N LEU A 38 -6.70 -21.30 12.18
CA LEU A 38 -6.13 -20.26 13.03
C LEU A 38 -6.62 -18.87 12.61
N ARG A 39 -6.63 -18.55 11.32
CA ARG A 39 -7.17 -17.26 10.82
C ARG A 39 -8.63 -17.03 11.21
N LYS A 40 -9.43 -18.09 11.28
CA LYS A 40 -10.85 -18.01 11.59
C LYS A 40 -11.15 -18.02 13.09
N ASN A 41 -10.38 -18.74 13.89
CA ASN A 41 -10.73 -19.05 15.28
C ASN A 41 -9.70 -18.59 16.32
N ALA A 42 -8.46 -18.29 15.92
CA ALA A 42 -7.45 -17.86 16.87
C ALA A 42 -7.67 -16.40 17.27
N ARG A 43 -7.55 -16.14 18.58
CA ARG A 43 -7.42 -14.80 19.12
C ARG A 43 -5.94 -14.44 19.17
N VAL A 44 -5.55 -13.38 18.46
CA VAL A 44 -4.18 -12.85 18.53
C VAL A 44 -4.10 -11.95 19.75
N GLU A 45 -3.27 -12.33 20.72
CA GLU A 45 -2.97 -11.57 21.92
C GLU A 45 -1.47 -11.21 21.89
N GLY A 46 -1.11 -10.01 22.37
CA GLY A 46 0.30 -9.61 22.50
C GLY A 46 0.99 -10.33 23.65
N GLU A 47 2.22 -9.92 23.99
CA GLU A 47 2.96 -10.44 25.15
C GLU A 47 2.20 -10.26 26.47
N THR A 48 1.25 -9.32 26.51
CA THR A 48 0.24 -9.19 27.55
C THR A 48 -1.16 -9.35 26.95
N ALA A 49 -2.05 -10.05 27.65
CA ALA A 49 -3.43 -10.31 27.20
C ALA A 49 -4.27 -9.02 27.00
N GLU A 50 -3.75 -7.87 27.47
CA GLU A 50 -4.38 -6.56 27.43
C GLU A 50 -3.84 -5.67 26.31
N GLN A 51 -2.65 -5.97 25.78
CA GLN A 51 -2.11 -5.29 24.60
C GLN A 51 -2.46 -6.08 23.35
N GLY A 52 -3.29 -5.47 22.51
CA GLY A 52 -3.49 -5.94 21.14
C GLY A 52 -2.19 -5.94 20.34
N PRO A 53 -2.19 -6.53 19.14
CA PRO A 53 -1.00 -6.61 18.30
C PRO A 53 -0.42 -5.22 18.02
N GLU A 54 0.89 -5.05 18.25
CA GLU A 54 1.62 -3.87 17.81
C GLU A 54 1.75 -3.90 16.29
N VAL A 55 1.10 -2.96 15.62
CA VAL A 55 1.18 -2.82 14.16
C VAL A 55 2.20 -1.73 13.83
N SER A 56 3.29 -2.11 13.19
CA SER A 56 4.26 -1.18 12.63
C SER A 56 4.23 -1.23 11.10
N ILE A 57 4.36 -0.06 10.46
CA ILE A 57 4.53 0.05 9.02
C ILE A 57 6.00 0.34 8.74
N THR A 58 6.61 -0.49 7.91
CA THR A 58 8.00 -0.32 7.49
C THR A 58 8.07 0.07 6.02
N VAL A 59 8.84 1.10 5.71
CA VAL A 59 9.14 1.57 4.36
C VAL A 59 10.57 1.19 4.01
N LEU A 60 10.73 0.43 2.94
CA LEU A 60 12.02 0.14 2.33
C LEU A 60 12.31 1.16 1.23
N TYR A 61 13.53 1.70 1.23
CA TYR A 61 13.99 2.62 0.20
C TYR A 61 15.29 2.08 -0.41
N GLY A 62 15.33 1.96 -1.74
CA GLY A 62 16.46 1.37 -2.45
C GLY A 62 16.16 1.15 -3.93
N SER A 63 17.01 0.35 -4.58
CA SER A 63 16.91 0.03 -6.01
C SER A 63 17.57 -1.32 -6.28
N GLY A 64 17.01 -2.12 -7.19
CA GLY A 64 17.44 -3.50 -7.40
C GLY A 64 17.45 -4.29 -6.09
N ALA A 65 18.46 -5.12 -5.89
CA ALA A 65 18.61 -5.88 -4.64
C ALA A 65 19.11 -5.04 -3.44
N LYS A 66 19.44 -3.75 -3.63
CA LYS A 66 20.09 -2.93 -2.59
C LYS A 66 19.07 -2.10 -1.80
N VAL A 67 18.93 -2.42 -0.51
CA VAL A 67 18.24 -1.59 0.47
C VAL A 67 19.16 -0.43 0.88
N ALA A 68 18.79 0.80 0.58
CA ALA A 68 19.50 2.01 0.99
C ALA A 68 19.04 2.52 2.37
N ALA A 69 17.79 2.27 2.75
CA ALA A 69 17.29 2.51 4.10
C ALA A 69 16.03 1.70 4.41
N THR A 70 15.83 1.44 5.69
CA THR A 70 14.59 0.92 6.28
C THR A 70 14.09 1.97 7.26
N MET A 71 12.82 2.37 7.14
CA MET A 71 12.24 3.45 7.94
C MET A 71 10.90 3.00 8.52
N ASN A 72 10.64 3.37 9.77
CA ASN A 72 9.29 3.26 10.33
C ASN A 72 8.42 4.38 9.77
N ALA A 73 7.14 4.06 9.54
CA ALA A 73 6.14 5.01 9.10
C ALA A 73 4.96 5.07 10.07
N ASP A 74 4.54 6.28 10.39
CA ASP A 74 3.33 6.55 11.16
C ASP A 74 2.15 6.79 10.20
N VAL A 75 0.99 6.24 10.52
CA VAL A 75 -0.26 6.61 9.84
C VAL A 75 -0.71 7.96 10.37
N VAL A 76 -0.67 8.98 9.52
CA VAL A 76 -1.08 10.35 9.89
C VAL A 76 -2.59 10.53 9.72
N ASP A 77 -3.13 9.97 8.63
CA ASP A 77 -4.55 10.02 8.30
C ASP A 77 -4.86 8.96 7.24
N PHE A 78 -6.11 8.54 7.13
CA PHE A 78 -6.53 7.64 6.06
C PHE A 78 -8.03 7.73 5.78
N ARG A 79 -8.41 7.34 4.57
CA ARG A 79 -9.79 7.17 4.13
C ARG A 79 -9.96 5.72 3.68
N PRO A 80 -10.87 4.95 4.29
CA PRO A 80 -11.15 3.59 3.85
C PRO A 80 -11.70 3.55 2.42
N ILE A 81 -11.83 2.34 1.86
CA ILE A 81 -12.24 2.13 0.47
C ILE A 81 -13.58 2.82 0.15
N ASP A 82 -14.55 2.75 1.05
CA ASP A 82 -15.87 3.42 0.98
C ASP A 82 -15.82 4.94 1.22
N LYS A 83 -14.61 5.52 1.34
CA LYS A 83 -14.38 6.96 1.50
C LYS A 83 -13.24 7.49 0.61
N GLY A 84 -12.77 6.71 -0.35
CA GLY A 84 -11.79 7.14 -1.36
C GLY A 84 -10.44 6.43 -1.33
N ASP A 85 -10.24 5.45 -0.45
CA ASP A 85 -9.09 4.52 -0.47
C ASP A 85 -7.70 5.17 -0.54
N VAL A 86 -7.42 6.10 0.37
CA VAL A 86 -6.11 6.79 0.43
C VAL A 86 -5.60 6.83 1.86
N ALA A 87 -4.28 6.70 2.04
CA ALA A 87 -3.62 6.86 3.34
C ALA A 87 -2.46 7.84 3.23
N LEU A 88 -2.27 8.66 4.27
CA LEU A 88 -1.13 9.55 4.43
C LEU A 88 -0.21 8.97 5.49
N LEU A 89 1.00 8.61 5.07
CA LEU A 89 2.04 8.07 5.94
C LEU A 89 3.14 9.11 6.15
N ARG A 90 3.69 9.18 7.36
CA ARG A 90 4.87 9.99 7.70
C ARG A 90 6.04 9.09 8.00
N VAL A 91 7.15 9.33 7.34
CA VAL A 91 8.47 8.78 7.72
C VAL A 91 9.32 9.89 8.29
N ASP A 92 10.15 9.58 9.29
CA ASP A 92 11.12 10.53 9.82
C ASP A 92 12.37 10.59 8.93
N ARG A 93 12.20 11.10 7.71
CA ARG A 93 13.29 11.33 6.77
C ARG A 93 13.03 12.57 5.92
N ARG A 94 14.09 13.34 5.71
CA ARG A 94 14.06 14.60 4.97
C ARG A 94 14.63 14.42 3.57
N ASN A 95 14.30 15.35 2.67
CA ASN A 95 14.87 15.44 1.34
C ASN A 95 14.68 14.18 0.46
N MET A 96 13.58 13.46 0.68
CA MET A 96 13.21 12.32 -0.16
C MET A 96 12.79 12.81 -1.56
N PRO A 97 12.96 11.97 -2.60
CA PRO A 97 12.36 12.26 -3.90
C PRO A 97 10.83 12.26 -3.81
N SER A 98 10.19 13.13 -4.58
CA SER A 98 8.73 13.28 -4.62
C SER A 98 8.26 13.48 -6.05
N SER A 99 7.01 13.12 -6.31
CA SER A 99 6.34 13.36 -7.58
C SER A 99 5.35 14.52 -7.47
N GLU A 100 5.18 15.27 -8.55
CA GLU A 100 4.14 16.29 -8.66
C GLU A 100 2.76 15.63 -8.73
N LEU A 101 1.76 16.23 -8.09
CA LEU A 101 0.37 15.77 -8.14
C LEU A 101 -0.35 16.56 -9.24
N THR A 102 -1.20 15.88 -10.01
CA THR A 102 -2.10 16.56 -10.95
C THR A 102 -3.36 17.07 -10.25
N THR A 103 -4.23 17.76 -10.98
CA THR A 103 -5.61 18.03 -10.57
C THR A 103 -6.60 17.13 -11.31
N ASP A 104 -7.76 16.84 -10.71
CA ASP A 104 -8.80 16.02 -11.38
C ASP A 104 -9.26 16.66 -12.72
N ALA A 105 -9.29 17.98 -12.79
CA ALA A 105 -9.66 18.73 -13.99
C ALA A 105 -8.71 18.49 -15.17
N ASP A 106 -7.44 18.17 -14.90
CA ASP A 106 -6.43 17.93 -15.92
C ASP A 106 -6.43 16.47 -16.42
N VAL A 107 -7.14 15.56 -15.74
CA VAL A 107 -7.23 14.15 -16.14
C VAL A 107 -8.41 13.94 -17.07
N SER A 108 -8.12 13.50 -18.30
CA SER A 108 -9.12 13.18 -19.33
C SER A 108 -9.22 11.68 -19.61
N ILE A 109 -10.36 11.23 -20.13
CA ILE A 109 -10.47 9.87 -20.70
C ILE A 109 -9.49 9.76 -21.88
N GLY A 110 -8.80 8.63 -21.99
CA GLY A 110 -7.73 8.39 -22.95
C GLY A 110 -6.34 8.87 -22.49
N THR A 111 -6.22 9.49 -21.30
CA THR A 111 -4.92 9.87 -20.72
C THR A 111 -4.03 8.64 -20.60
N ARG A 112 -2.85 8.68 -21.21
CA ARG A 112 -1.88 7.58 -21.15
C ARG A 112 -1.18 7.56 -19.81
N ILE A 113 -1.16 6.39 -19.18
CA ILE A 113 -0.67 6.21 -17.83
C ILE A 113 0.31 5.05 -17.67
N LEU A 114 1.05 5.08 -16.57
CA LEU A 114 1.76 3.94 -16.01
C LEU A 114 1.22 3.69 -14.60
N ALA A 115 0.73 2.47 -14.35
CA ALA A 115 0.47 1.97 -13.01
C ALA A 115 1.77 1.37 -12.45
N VAL A 116 2.25 1.88 -11.32
CA VAL A 116 3.52 1.49 -10.71
C VAL A 116 3.27 0.79 -9.38
N GLY A 117 3.94 -0.33 -9.12
CA GLY A 117 3.81 -1.04 -7.86
C GLY A 117 4.64 -2.32 -7.77
N TYR A 118 4.38 -3.13 -6.75
CA TYR A 118 5.14 -4.34 -6.44
C TYR A 118 4.24 -5.58 -6.47
N PRO A 119 4.00 -6.18 -7.64
CA PRO A 119 3.13 -7.35 -7.76
C PRO A 119 3.54 -8.46 -6.81
N LYS A 120 2.60 -8.95 -6.00
CA LYS A 120 2.83 -10.09 -5.12
C LYS A 120 3.13 -11.37 -5.92
N SER A 121 2.54 -11.50 -7.10
CA SER A 121 2.67 -12.66 -7.97
C SER A 121 4.09 -12.92 -8.47
N THR A 122 4.98 -11.92 -8.46
CA THR A 122 6.37 -12.08 -8.91
C THR A 122 7.34 -12.37 -7.77
N GLN A 123 6.92 -12.21 -6.52
CA GLN A 123 7.81 -12.34 -5.35
C GLN A 123 8.50 -13.71 -5.26
N ASP A 124 7.81 -14.78 -5.69
CA ASP A 124 8.34 -16.15 -5.66
C ASP A 124 8.87 -16.63 -7.02
N ILE A 125 8.80 -15.78 -8.07
CA ILE A 125 9.17 -16.14 -9.44
C ILE A 125 10.51 -15.49 -9.84
N THR A 126 10.74 -14.25 -9.41
CA THR A 126 11.92 -13.46 -9.74
C THR A 126 12.77 -13.20 -8.51
N ASP A 127 14.06 -12.92 -8.70
CA ASP A 127 14.93 -12.51 -7.61
C ASP A 127 14.36 -11.29 -6.84
N PRO A 128 14.56 -11.22 -5.52
CA PRO A 128 14.11 -10.07 -4.73
C PRO A 128 14.68 -8.76 -5.28
N SER A 129 13.78 -7.82 -5.61
CA SER A 129 14.14 -6.50 -6.12
C SER A 129 13.24 -5.43 -5.53
N LEU A 130 13.83 -4.26 -5.26
CA LEU A 130 13.14 -3.02 -4.92
C LEU A 130 12.78 -2.21 -6.16
N ASP A 131 13.06 -2.71 -7.36
CA ASP A 131 12.58 -2.10 -8.60
C ASP A 131 11.08 -2.40 -8.78
N PRO A 132 10.23 -1.39 -8.97
CA PRO A 132 8.81 -1.61 -9.16
C PRO A 132 8.53 -2.14 -10.57
N THR A 133 7.37 -2.78 -10.72
CA THR A 133 6.79 -3.06 -12.04
C THR A 133 6.03 -1.84 -12.55
N TYR A 134 6.13 -1.60 -13.85
CA TYR A 134 5.39 -0.58 -14.58
C TYR A 134 4.42 -1.26 -15.54
N LYS A 135 3.13 -0.94 -15.47
CA LYS A 135 2.10 -1.42 -16.39
C LYS A 135 1.48 -0.25 -17.12
N SER A 136 1.59 -0.25 -18.45
CA SER A 136 1.03 0.81 -19.30
C SER A 136 -0.46 0.63 -19.52
N GLY A 137 -1.15 1.73 -19.72
CA GLY A 137 -2.57 1.75 -20.11
C GLY A 137 -3.08 3.17 -20.31
N THR A 138 -4.39 3.33 -20.23
CA THR A 138 -5.12 4.58 -20.37
C THR A 138 -6.20 4.71 -19.30
N VAL A 139 -6.63 5.95 -19.04
CA VAL A 139 -7.87 6.21 -18.29
C VAL A 139 -9.06 5.89 -19.20
N SER A 140 -9.75 4.79 -18.90
CA SER A 140 -10.92 4.32 -19.64
C SER A 140 -12.17 5.13 -19.32
N LYS A 141 -12.32 5.53 -18.05
CA LYS A 141 -13.51 6.25 -17.57
C LYS A 141 -13.22 7.05 -16.30
N LYS A 142 -13.94 8.16 -16.12
CA LYS A 142 -14.08 8.85 -14.83
C LYS A 142 -15.49 8.55 -14.31
N SER A 143 -15.60 8.00 -13.11
CA SER A 143 -16.88 7.58 -12.54
C SER A 143 -17.00 7.89 -11.06
N LEU A 144 -18.23 7.76 -10.56
CA LEU A 144 -18.52 7.79 -9.13
C LEU A 144 -18.98 6.41 -8.70
N ARG A 145 -18.31 5.81 -7.72
CA ARG A 145 -18.83 4.66 -6.99
C ARG A 145 -19.66 5.19 -5.84
N GLN A 146 -20.99 5.14 -6.01
CA GLN A 146 -21.96 5.87 -5.18
C GLN A 146 -21.70 7.39 -5.26
N THR A 147 -20.82 7.92 -4.42
CA THR A 147 -20.43 9.34 -4.37
C THR A 147 -18.91 9.53 -4.37
N ILE A 148 -18.15 8.44 -4.45
CA ILE A 148 -16.69 8.44 -4.36
C ILE A 148 -16.12 8.49 -5.78
N PRO A 149 -15.30 9.50 -6.12
CA PRO A 149 -14.69 9.59 -7.43
C PRO A 149 -13.61 8.52 -7.63
N GLU A 150 -13.61 7.92 -8.82
CA GLU A 150 -12.72 6.84 -9.23
C GLU A 150 -12.38 6.99 -10.70
N TYR A 151 -11.15 6.62 -11.06
CA TYR A 151 -10.77 6.42 -12.45
C TYR A 151 -10.72 4.94 -12.76
N GLU A 152 -11.40 4.54 -13.82
CA GLU A 152 -11.25 3.24 -14.44
C GLU A 152 -10.06 3.29 -15.39
N ILE A 153 -9.20 2.27 -15.35
CA ILE A 153 -8.02 2.14 -16.21
C ILE A 153 -7.97 0.75 -16.85
N ASP A 154 -7.37 0.67 -18.03
CA ASP A 154 -7.08 -0.59 -18.73
C ASP A 154 -5.67 -1.15 -18.43
N ALA A 155 -4.86 -0.43 -17.65
CA ALA A 155 -3.56 -0.95 -17.24
C ALA A 155 -3.77 -2.12 -16.26
N PRO A 156 -3.06 -3.24 -16.44
CA PRO A 156 -3.11 -4.34 -15.48
C PRO A 156 -2.62 -3.88 -14.10
N ILE A 157 -3.43 -4.11 -13.08
CA ILE A 157 -2.99 -4.07 -11.67
C ILE A 157 -3.24 -5.42 -11.03
N SER A 158 -2.42 -5.78 -10.06
CA SER A 158 -2.55 -7.02 -9.29
C SER A 158 -2.33 -6.73 -7.81
N ASP A 159 -2.62 -7.72 -6.97
CA ASP A 159 -2.32 -7.68 -5.55
C ASP A 159 -0.84 -7.31 -5.34
N GLY A 160 -0.56 -6.42 -4.39
CA GLY A 160 0.78 -5.85 -4.15
C GLY A 160 1.08 -4.56 -4.92
N MET A 161 0.30 -4.21 -5.95
CA MET A 161 0.40 -2.89 -6.59
C MET A 161 -0.45 -1.81 -5.92
N SER A 162 -1.40 -2.19 -5.04
CA SER A 162 -2.29 -1.27 -4.31
C SER A 162 -1.50 -0.24 -3.50
N GLY A 163 -1.95 1.01 -3.52
CA GLY A 163 -1.29 2.17 -2.92
C GLY A 163 -0.12 2.73 -3.74
N GLY A 164 0.35 2.01 -4.76
CA GLY A 164 1.34 2.52 -5.71
C GLY A 164 0.76 3.62 -6.61
N PRO A 165 1.60 4.52 -7.17
CA PRO A 165 1.10 5.64 -7.95
C PRO A 165 0.68 5.20 -9.35
N THR A 166 -0.40 5.80 -9.84
CA THR A 166 -0.74 5.88 -11.26
C THR A 166 -0.26 7.23 -11.79
N ILE A 167 0.63 7.22 -12.77
CA ILE A 167 1.30 8.43 -13.29
C ILE A 167 0.97 8.66 -14.77
N GLU A 168 0.82 9.91 -15.16
CA GLU A 168 0.80 10.33 -16.56
C GLU A 168 2.22 10.30 -17.16
N LEU A 169 2.34 10.28 -18.49
CA LEU A 169 3.64 10.24 -19.18
C LEU A 169 4.52 11.49 -18.96
N ASN A 170 3.98 12.58 -18.43
CA ASN A 170 4.77 13.75 -18.00
C ASN A 170 5.34 13.60 -16.57
N GLY A 171 5.07 12.48 -15.88
CA GLY A 171 5.56 12.18 -14.54
C GLY A 171 4.66 12.66 -13.40
N LYS A 172 3.52 13.30 -13.68
CA LYS A 172 2.55 13.72 -12.66
C LYS A 172 1.70 12.55 -12.18
N VAL A 173 1.45 12.48 -10.88
CA VAL A 173 0.59 11.47 -10.26
C VAL A 173 -0.87 11.86 -10.48
N ILE A 174 -1.63 10.97 -11.10
CA ILE A 174 -3.07 11.15 -11.30
C ILE A 174 -3.91 10.51 -10.20
N GLY A 175 -3.36 9.49 -9.53
CA GLY A 175 -4.02 8.78 -8.45
C GLY A 175 -3.19 7.63 -7.89
N LEU A 176 -3.82 6.82 -7.04
CA LEU A 176 -3.24 5.63 -6.42
C LEU A 176 -3.97 4.38 -6.91
N ASN A 177 -3.23 3.33 -7.26
CA ASN A 177 -3.80 2.03 -7.60
C ASN A 177 -4.62 1.53 -6.40
N SER A 178 -5.89 1.21 -6.62
CA SER A 178 -6.81 0.91 -5.52
C SER A 178 -7.24 -0.56 -5.59
N PHE A 179 -8.31 -0.86 -6.34
CA PHE A 179 -8.91 -2.19 -6.39
C PHE A 179 -9.20 -2.66 -7.82
N ARG A 180 -9.43 -3.96 -7.94
CA ARG A 180 -9.96 -4.62 -9.13
C ARG A 180 -11.20 -5.42 -8.74
N PRO A 181 -12.29 -5.43 -9.53
CA PRO A 181 -13.42 -6.31 -9.24
C PRO A 181 -13.01 -7.77 -9.39
N ALA A 182 -13.42 -8.62 -8.43
CA ALA A 182 -13.05 -10.04 -8.44
C ALA A 182 -13.73 -10.82 -9.59
N SER A 183 -14.85 -10.33 -10.11
CA SER A 183 -15.65 -10.99 -11.15
C SER A 183 -15.29 -10.58 -12.58
N GLU A 184 -14.30 -9.72 -12.76
CA GLU A 184 -13.94 -9.19 -14.08
C GLU A 184 -12.66 -9.85 -14.60
N SER A 185 -12.71 -10.31 -15.86
CA SER A 185 -11.61 -11.02 -16.53
C SER A 185 -10.76 -10.11 -17.39
N GLN A 186 -11.34 -8.99 -17.82
CA GLN A 186 -10.64 -7.92 -18.52
C GLN A 186 -9.89 -7.02 -17.52
N PRO A 187 -8.87 -6.26 -17.97
CA PRO A 187 -8.22 -5.29 -17.10
C PRO A 187 -9.17 -4.11 -16.85
N PHE A 188 -10.04 -4.29 -15.87
CA PHE A 188 -11.02 -3.32 -15.42
C PHE A 188 -10.65 -2.96 -13.98
N ASN A 189 -9.81 -1.93 -13.87
CA ASN A 189 -9.09 -1.64 -12.64
C ASN A 189 -9.37 -0.21 -12.21
N PHE A 190 -9.33 0.04 -10.90
CA PHE A 190 -9.72 1.32 -10.33
C PHE A 190 -8.57 2.00 -9.62
N VAL A 191 -8.53 3.32 -9.80
CA VAL A 191 -7.57 4.24 -9.24
C VAL A 191 -8.33 5.25 -8.39
N ALA A 192 -7.87 5.43 -7.16
CA ALA A 192 -8.31 6.51 -6.29
C ALA A 192 -7.69 7.83 -6.80
N PRO A 193 -8.49 8.83 -7.19
CA PRO A 193 -7.98 10.10 -7.69
C PRO A 193 -7.09 10.82 -6.67
N VAL A 194 -6.02 11.45 -7.15
CA VAL A 194 -5.01 12.10 -6.29
C VAL A 194 -5.59 13.22 -5.42
N ALA A 195 -6.75 13.76 -5.79
CA ALA A 195 -7.49 14.75 -5.01
C ALA A 195 -7.76 14.30 -3.56
N GLY A 196 -8.00 13.01 -3.34
CA GLY A 196 -8.17 12.45 -1.99
C GLY A 196 -6.91 12.62 -1.14
N LEU A 197 -5.75 12.26 -1.70
CA LEU A 197 -4.45 12.41 -1.05
C LEU A 197 -4.09 13.89 -0.85
N ALA A 198 -4.33 14.73 -1.87
CA ALA A 198 -4.10 16.17 -1.79
C ALA A 198 -4.91 16.82 -0.66
N ALA A 199 -6.16 16.39 -0.46
CA ALA A 199 -6.99 16.86 0.65
C ALA A 199 -6.43 16.43 2.03
N LEU A 200 -5.91 15.21 2.16
CA LEU A 200 -5.25 14.77 3.40
C LEU A 200 -3.98 15.58 3.67
N LEU A 201 -3.16 15.85 2.65
CA LEU A 201 -1.96 16.68 2.77
C LEU A 201 -2.31 18.11 3.22
N ALA A 202 -3.28 18.74 2.56
CA ALA A 202 -3.73 20.09 2.88
C ALA A 202 -4.28 20.19 4.32
N ALA A 203 -5.05 19.20 4.76
CA ALA A 203 -5.58 19.14 6.14
C ALA A 203 -4.48 19.04 7.21
N LYS A 204 -3.26 18.63 6.84
CA LYS A 204 -2.08 18.61 7.72
C LYS A 204 -1.10 19.75 7.44
N GLY A 205 -1.51 20.76 6.66
CA GLY A 205 -0.66 21.91 6.31
C GLY A 205 0.52 21.56 5.40
N VAL A 206 0.50 20.41 4.73
CA VAL A 206 1.56 20.02 3.79
C VAL A 206 1.22 20.56 2.41
N VAL A 207 2.07 21.45 1.90
CA VAL A 207 1.98 21.98 0.53
C VAL A 207 2.89 21.13 -0.37
N PRO A 208 2.35 20.44 -1.39
CA PRO A 208 3.16 19.78 -2.41
C PRO A 208 4.05 20.81 -3.10
N ALA A 209 5.36 20.59 -3.13
CA ALA A 209 6.25 21.50 -3.84
C ALA A 209 6.14 21.27 -5.34
N GLU A 210 5.69 22.28 -6.07
CA GLU A 210 5.91 22.38 -7.51
C GLU A 210 7.40 22.70 -7.74
N ARG A 211 8.08 21.90 -8.56
CA ARG A 211 9.40 22.29 -9.02
C ARG A 211 9.49 22.00 -10.50
N GLY A 212 9.09 23.01 -11.28
CA GLY A 212 9.10 23.01 -12.72
C GLY A 212 10.32 22.34 -13.34
N ILE A 213 10.03 21.46 -14.31
CA ILE A 213 11.00 20.75 -15.13
C ILE A 213 11.99 21.76 -15.72
N ARG A 214 13.26 21.72 -15.29
CA ARG A 214 14.33 22.39 -16.05
C ARG A 214 14.62 21.51 -17.28
N PRO A 215 14.53 22.06 -18.51
CA PRO A 215 14.87 21.28 -19.70
C PRO A 215 16.37 20.97 -19.65
N GLY A 216 16.73 19.69 -19.47
CA GLY A 216 18.13 19.25 -19.51
C GLY A 216 18.51 18.07 -18.62
N ARG A 217 17.67 17.61 -17.70
CA ARG A 217 17.97 16.40 -16.91
C ARG A 217 17.19 15.19 -17.40
N ARG A 218 17.75 14.50 -18.40
CA ARG A 218 17.38 13.11 -18.70
C ARG A 218 17.92 12.25 -17.56
N GLY A 219 17.05 11.87 -16.63
CA GLY A 219 17.37 11.06 -15.47
C GLY A 219 16.49 11.45 -14.30
N LEU A 220 15.73 10.49 -13.76
CA LEU A 220 14.92 10.62 -12.56
C LEU A 220 15.84 11.01 -11.38
N THR A 221 16.03 12.30 -11.17
CA THR A 221 16.73 12.84 -10.00
C THR A 221 16.06 14.14 -9.60
N HIS A 222 14.95 14.04 -8.86
CA HIS A 222 14.31 15.21 -8.28
C HIS A 222 14.11 14.98 -6.78
N CYS A 223 14.89 15.74 -6.01
CA CYS A 223 14.97 15.77 -4.56
C CYS A 223 14.22 16.97 -3.99
N ALA A 224 13.68 16.72 -2.79
CA ALA A 224 13.60 17.58 -1.62
C ALA A 224 12.46 18.58 -1.46
N THR A 225 11.67 18.33 -0.41
CA THR A 225 11.07 19.38 0.43
C THR A 225 11.61 19.35 1.86
N ARG A 226 11.79 20.58 2.34
CA ARG A 226 12.22 21.05 3.64
C ARG A 226 10.97 21.16 4.53
N LEU A 227 10.91 20.40 5.62
CA LEU A 227 9.94 20.63 6.69
C LEU A 227 10.62 21.54 7.71
N ASP A 228 10.47 22.86 7.54
CA ASP A 228 10.90 23.80 8.57
C ASP A 228 10.08 23.56 9.84
N LYS A 229 10.80 23.52 10.97
CA LYS A 229 10.23 23.35 12.32
C LYS A 229 9.47 24.62 12.73
N ASN A 230 8.57 24.45 13.70
CA ASN A 230 7.67 25.41 14.36
C ASN A 230 6.40 25.75 13.58
N VAL A 231 5.28 25.10 13.89
CA VAL A 231 4.30 25.46 14.94
C VAL A 231 3.52 24.20 15.33
#